data_AF-A0A958SV02-F1
#
_entry.id   AF-A0A958SV02-F1
#
_cell.length_a   1.000
_cell.length_b   1.000
_cell.length_c   1.000
_cell.angle_alpha   90.00
_cell.angle_beta   90.00
_cell.angle_gamma   90.00
#
_symmetry.space_group_name_H-M   'P 1'
#
loop_
_entity.id
_entity.type
_entity.pdbx_description
1 polymer ?
#
loop_
_entity_poly.entity_id
_entity_poly.type
_entity_poly.pdbx_seq_one_letter_code
_entity_poly.pdbx_strand_id
1 'polypeptide(L)' 'NNVSAVHDISKQYFYEEIKGKEADYFNPNDFELPANIGFSEDGIVFLYNVYEIAPYSSGITEFTIPFEKLDTYLNYH' A
#
# COMPACT_ATOMS: atom_id res chain seq x y z
N ASN A 1 17.58 6.90 -6.06
CA ASN A 1 17.24 7.22 -4.65
C ASN A 1 16.19 6.24 -4.18
N ASN A 2 16.57 5.32 -3.29
CA ASN A 2 15.78 4.13 -2.90
C ASN A 2 14.40 4.45 -2.31
N VAL A 3 14.23 5.65 -1.73
CA VAL A 3 12.95 6.13 -1.18
C VAL A 3 11.87 6.27 -2.26
N SER A 4 12.23 6.69 -3.48
CA SER A 4 11.26 6.80 -4.59
C SER A 4 10.77 5.43 -5.02
N ALA A 5 11.68 4.44 -5.07
CA ALA A 5 11.34 3.08 -5.49
C ALA A 5 10.35 2.41 -4.54
N VAL A 6 10.51 2.59 -3.22
CA VAL A 6 9.58 2.08 -2.20
C VAL A 6 8.22 2.77 -2.30
N HIS A 7 8.20 4.08 -2.56
CA HIS A 7 6.96 4.82 -2.77
C HIS A 7 6.20 4.29 -4.00
N ASP A 8 6.89 4.09 -5.12
CA ASP A 8 6.27 3.69 -6.38
C ASP A 8 5.72 2.26 -6.34
N ILE A 9 6.44 1.31 -5.74
CA ILE A 9 5.92 -0.06 -5.55
C ILE A 9 4.75 -0.08 -4.57
N SER A 10 4.78 0.72 -3.49
CA SER A 10 3.66 0.83 -2.55
C SER A 10 2.41 1.36 -3.24
N LYS A 11 2.57 2.37 -4.09
CA LYS A 11 1.49 2.92 -4.92
C LYS A 11 0.89 1.88 -5.86
N GLN A 12 1.72 1.06 -6.49
CA GLN A 12 1.25 -0.03 -7.36
C GLN A 12 0.43 -1.07 -6.59
N TYR A 13 0.92 -1.52 -5.43
CA TYR A 13 0.21 -2.49 -4.59
C TYR A 13 -1.10 -1.92 -4.05
N PHE A 14 -1.13 -0.64 -3.67
CA PHE A 14 -2.34 0.04 -3.27
C PHE A 14 -3.41 0.00 -4.37
N TYR A 15 -3.08 0.39 -5.61
CA TYR A 15 -4.07 0.40 -6.69
C TYR A 15 -4.54 -1.00 -7.08
N GLU A 16 -3.68 -2.01 -7.03
CA GLU A 16 -4.11 -3.40 -7.24
C GLU A 16 -4.99 -3.89 -6.08
N GLU A 17 -4.70 -3.50 -4.83
CA GLU A 17 -5.52 -3.82 -3.67
C GLU A 17 -6.93 -3.22 -3.79
N ILE A 18 -7.07 -1.96 -4.23
CA ILE A 18 -8.37 -1.28 -4.35
C ILE A 18 -9.11 -1.52 -5.67
N LYS A 19 -8.53 -2.30 -6.57
CA LYS A 19 -9.06 -2.53 -7.92
C LYS A 19 -10.43 -3.19 -7.89
N GLY A 20 -11.39 -2.59 -8.57
CA GLY A 20 -12.79 -3.04 -8.60
C GLY A 20 -13.62 -2.67 -7.36
N LYS A 21 -13.04 -2.00 -6.37
CA LYS A 21 -13.72 -1.43 -5.19
C LYS A 21 -13.43 0.05 -5.02
N GLU A 22 -12.99 0.74 -6.08
CA GLU A 22 -12.55 2.14 -6.03
C GLU A 22 -13.65 3.09 -5.53
N ALA A 23 -14.92 2.77 -5.82
CA ALA A 23 -16.08 3.54 -5.38
C ALA A 23 -16.27 3.56 -3.86
N ASP A 24 -15.63 2.65 -3.12
CA ASP A 24 -15.74 2.55 -1.67
C ASP A 24 -14.72 3.47 -0.94
N TYR A 25 -13.83 4.14 -1.66
CA TYR A 25 -12.74 4.96 -1.11
C TYR A 25 -12.99 6.46 -1.32
N PHE A 26 -12.50 7.31 -0.41
CA PHE A 26 -12.71 8.76 -0.46
C PHE A 26 -11.99 9.42 -1.64
N ASN A 27 -10.72 9.06 -1.85
CA ASN A 27 -9.87 9.58 -2.93
C ASN A 27 -9.12 8.42 -3.61
N PRO A 28 -9.79 7.53 -4.36
CA PRO A 28 -9.18 6.29 -4.88
C PRO A 28 -8.01 6.53 -5.85
N ASN A 29 -7.87 7.74 -6.39
CA ASN A 29 -6.77 8.11 -7.28
C ASN A 29 -5.59 8.78 -6.55
N ASP A 30 -5.76 9.15 -5.28
CA ASP A 30 -4.74 9.84 -4.48
C ASP A 30 -4.09 8.83 -3.54
N PHE A 31 -2.86 8.43 -3.87
CA PHE A 31 -2.12 7.48 -3.06
C PHE A 31 -1.39 8.22 -1.94
N GLU A 32 -1.67 7.81 -0.71
CA GLU A 32 -0.97 8.26 0.49
C GLU A 32 -0.49 7.04 1.27
N LEU A 33 0.64 7.15 1.97
CA LEU A 33 1.12 6.07 2.85
C LEU A 33 0.20 5.94 4.08
N PRO A 34 -0.05 4.71 4.57
CA PRO A 34 -0.87 4.52 5.76
C PRO A 34 -0.16 5.03 7.00
N ALA A 35 -0.94 5.35 8.03
CA ALA A 35 -0.42 5.72 9.34
C ALA A 35 0.35 4.57 10.01
N ASN A 36 0.01 3.32 9.68
CA ASN A 36 0.62 2.12 10.24
C ASN A 36 1.36 1.32 9.16
N ILE A 37 2.68 1.25 9.29
CA ILE A 37 3.56 0.41 8.48
C ILE A 37 4.30 -0.54 9.42
N GLY A 38 4.21 -1.83 9.15
CA GLY A 38 4.84 -2.89 9.93
C GLY A 38 5.75 -3.78 9.09
N PHE A 39 6.39 -4.74 9.75
CA PHE A 39 7.22 -5.75 9.10
C PHE A 39 6.74 -7.13 9.55
N SER A 40 6.60 -8.05 8.60
CA SER A 40 6.38 -9.48 8.83
C SER A 40 7.59 -10.28 8.36
N GLU A 41 7.55 -11.59 8.52
CA GLU A 41 8.58 -12.49 7.97
C GLU A 41 8.59 -12.47 6.42
N ASP A 42 7.44 -12.13 5.81
CA ASP A 42 7.26 -12.17 4.36
C ASP A 42 7.55 -10.81 3.67
N GLY A 43 7.41 -9.69 4.39
CA GLY A 43 7.54 -8.37 3.78
C GLY A 43 7.18 -7.17 4.65
N ILE A 44 6.95 -6.03 3.99
CA ILE A 44 6.46 -4.81 4.63
C ILE A 44 4.93 -4.80 4.55
N VAL A 45 4.28 -4.62 5.70
CA VAL A 45 2.82 -4.58 5.82
C VAL A 45 2.34 -3.14 5.88
N PHE A 46 1.38 -2.79 5.03
CA PHE A 46 0.75 -1.48 4.94
C PHE A 46 -0.70 -1.61 5.44
N LEU A 47 -1.04 -0.90 6.50
CA LEU A 47 -2.33 -1.03 7.18
C LEU A 47 -3.02 0.34 7.32
N TYR A 48 -4.04 0.57 6.50
CA TYR A 48 -4.93 1.72 6.64
C TYR A 48 -6.01 1.40 7.66
N ASN A 49 -6.15 2.26 8.67
CA ASN A 49 -7.23 2.13 9.64
C ASN A 49 -8.59 2.43 8.99
N VAL A 50 -9.66 2.01 9.67
CA VAL A 50 -11.02 2.47 9.33
C VAL A 50 -11.08 3.99 9.30
N TYR A 51 -11.86 4.57 8.39
CA TYR A 51 -11.96 6.02 8.15
C TYR A 51 -10.71 6.71 7.61
N GLU A 52 -9.58 6.02 7.44
CA GLU A 52 -8.36 6.64 6.93
C GLU A 52 -8.50 7.00 5.45
N ILE A 53 -8.93 6.04 4.63
CA ILE A 53 -9.09 6.21 3.17
C ILE A 53 -10.47 5.77 2.66
N ALA A 54 -11.29 5.18 3.53
CA ALA A 54 -12.61 4.61 3.22
C ALA A 54 -13.51 4.69 4.48
N PRO A 55 -14.85 4.71 4.35
CA PRO A 55 -15.76 4.74 5.49
C PRO A 55 -15.62 3.47 6.36
N TYR A 56 -16.06 3.54 7.62
CA TYR A 56 -16.00 2.41 8.55
C TYR A 56 -16.60 1.11 8.03
N SER A 57 -17.67 1.20 7.23
CA SER A 57 -18.32 0.05 6.61
C SER A 57 -17.42 -0.76 5.70
N SER A 58 -16.38 -0.14 5.13
CA SER A 58 -15.39 -0.78 4.26
C SER A 58 -14.30 -1.52 5.07
N GLY A 59 -14.25 -1.34 6.38
CA GLY A 59 -13.25 -1.98 7.25
C GLY A 59 -11.84 -1.40 7.08
N ILE A 60 -10.84 -2.19 7.45
CA ILE A 60 -9.42 -1.87 7.24
C ILE A 60 -9.02 -2.23 5.80
N THR A 61 -8.04 -1.51 5.25
CA THR A 61 -7.36 -1.92 4.01
C THR A 61 -5.94 -2.31 4.37
N GLU A 62 -5.54 -3.52 3.99
CA GLU A 62 -4.23 -4.09 4.31
C GLU A 62 -3.62 -4.70 3.06
N PHE A 63 -2.34 -4.44 2.80
CA PHE A 63 -1.57 -5.18 1.81
C PHE A 63 -0.13 -5.38 2.28
N THR A 64 0.52 -6.43 1.77
CA THR A 64 1.92 -6.75 2.07
C THR A 64 2.75 -6.70 0.80
N ILE A 65 3.88 -6.01 0.85
CA ILE A 65 4.88 -6.00 -0.22
C ILE A 65 5.98 -7.01 0.15
N PRO A 66 6.12 -8.12 -0.58
CA PRO A 66 7.14 -9.13 -0.27
C PRO A 66 8.56 -8.59 -0.41
N PHE A 67 9.48 -9.03 0.46
CA PHE A 67 10.89 -8.59 0.39
C PHE A 67 11.57 -8.92 -0.95
N GLU A 68 11.21 -10.03 -1.57
CA GLU A 68 11.71 -10.44 -2.90
C GLU A 68 11.39 -9.41 -3.99
N LYS A 69 10.26 -8.72 -3.85
CA LYS A 69 9.83 -7.67 -4.78
C LYS A 69 10.54 -6.35 -4.49
N LEU A 70 10.91 -6.08 -3.24
CA LEU A 70 11.68 -4.90 -2.89
C LEU A 70 13.11 -4.96 -3.46
N ASP A 71 13.77 -6.11 -3.41
CA ASP A 71 15.13 -6.29 -3.92
C ASP A 71 15.23 -6.06 -5.44
N THR A 72 14.20 -6.50 -6.17
CA THR A 72 14.08 -6.29 -7.63
C THR A 72 13.99 -4.80 -8.00
N TYR A 73 13.36 -3.98 -7.15
CA TYR A 73 13.20 -2.54 -7.39
C TYR A 73 14.37 -1.71 -6.84
N LEU A 74 15.08 -2.21 -5.83
CA LEU A 74 16.26 -1.55 -5.23
C LEU A 74 17.54 -1.76 -6.06
N ASN A 75 17.67 -2.88 -6.78
CA ASN A 75 18.86 -3.18 -7.58
C ASN A 75 18.87 -2.56 -8.99
N TYR A 76 17.79 -1.88 -9.41
CA TYR A 76 17.68 -1.32 -10.77
C TYR A 76 18.14 0.14 -10.89
N HIS A 77 18.74 0.73 -9.85
CA HIS A 77 19.25 2.11 -9.84
C HIS A 77 20.65 2.26 -9.25
#